data_AF-A0A1F9YQQ2-F1
#
_entry.id   AF-A0A1F9YQQ2-F1
#
_cell.length_a   1.000
_cell.length_b   1.000
_cell.length_c   1.000
_cell.angle_alpha   90.00
_cell.angle_beta   90.00
_cell.angle_gamma   90.00
#
_symmetry.space_group_name_H-M   'P 1'
#
loop_
_entity.id
_entity.type
_entity.pdbx_description
1 polymer ?
#
loop_
_entity_poly.entity_id
_entity_poly.type
_entity_poly.pdbx_seq_one_letter_code
_entity_poly.pdbx_strand_id
1 'polypeptide(L)'
;MAFRAAGLLLAALLVLPAAAAPKRDRKTADRRKALARLALWVAREGRDRVVEEAEAQVMGLRTSSDVPLRTVARAPGQSPDGRTRAVSLAYNSDGKVIKPVAFVFWRIDVSSSLPAGAYTEGRTFLTGLDGSLARVLSVTEQPPDLGARHISVPVPADAPASAAGLREELDYWLSASR
;
A
#
# COMPACT_ATOMS: atom_id res chain seq x y z
N MET A 1 -13.11 52.28 -61.68
CA MET A 1 -14.52 52.31 -61.19
C MET A 1 -14.80 50.94 -60.56
N ALA A 2 -14.73 50.77 -59.24
CA ALA A 2 -15.62 51.26 -58.18
C ALA A 2 -16.88 50.38 -57.98
N PHE A 3 -16.87 49.62 -56.86
CA PHE A 3 -17.99 49.15 -55.99
C PHE A 3 -19.07 48.19 -56.54
N ARG A 4 -19.75 47.33 -55.78
CA ARG A 4 -19.56 46.54 -54.52
C ARG A 4 -20.86 45.70 -54.35
N ALA A 5 -20.84 44.76 -53.39
CA ALA A 5 -21.96 44.07 -52.73
C ALA A 5 -22.43 42.74 -53.37
N ALA A 6 -22.77 41.67 -52.66
CA ALA A 6 -22.66 41.27 -51.25
C ALA A 6 -23.05 39.77 -51.17
N GLY A 7 -22.60 39.03 -50.15
CA GLY A 7 -23.18 37.72 -49.83
C GLY A 7 -22.26 36.78 -49.06
N LEU A 8 -22.42 36.74 -47.73
CA LEU A 8 -21.82 35.79 -46.78
C LEU A 8 -22.12 34.32 -47.11
N LEU A 9 -21.20 33.41 -46.77
CA LEU A 9 -21.39 32.29 -45.80
C LEU A 9 -20.08 31.48 -45.70
N LEU A 10 -19.29 31.67 -44.64
CA LEU A 10 -19.32 31.01 -43.32
C LEU A 10 -18.33 29.82 -43.27
N ALA A 11 -17.24 30.06 -42.54
CA ALA A 11 -16.19 29.10 -42.24
C ALA A 11 -16.70 27.97 -41.33
N ALA A 12 -16.46 26.72 -41.72
CA ALA A 12 -16.55 25.57 -40.84
C ALA A 12 -15.13 25.03 -40.60
N LEU A 13 -14.39 25.68 -39.69
CA LEU A 13 -13.25 25.04 -39.04
C LEU A 13 -13.82 23.98 -38.09
N LEU A 14 -13.44 22.73 -38.31
CA LEU A 14 -13.67 21.59 -37.42
C LEU A 14 -13.10 21.90 -36.03
N VAL A 15 -13.94 22.35 -35.10
CA VAL A 15 -13.67 22.27 -33.67
C VAL A 15 -13.93 20.82 -33.27
N LEU A 16 -12.87 20.01 -33.27
CA LEU A 16 -12.87 18.76 -32.51
C LEU A 16 -13.14 19.14 -31.04
N PRO A 17 -14.13 18.53 -30.35
CA PRO A 17 -14.25 18.72 -28.92
C PRO A 17 -12.98 18.17 -28.28
N ALA A 18 -12.26 19.04 -27.58
CA ALA A 18 -11.23 18.62 -26.65
C ALA A 18 -11.87 17.59 -25.72
N ALA A 19 -11.44 16.33 -25.81
CA ALA A 19 -11.85 15.28 -24.88
C ALA A 19 -11.57 15.82 -23.47
N ALA A 20 -12.64 16.17 -22.76
CA ALA A 20 -12.55 16.68 -21.41
C ALA A 20 -11.80 15.63 -20.59
N ALA A 21 -10.60 15.97 -20.14
CA ALA A 21 -9.88 15.14 -19.17
C ALA A 21 -10.86 14.84 -18.03
N PRO A 22 -11.05 13.55 -17.66
CA PRO A 22 -12.05 13.20 -16.67
C PRO A 22 -11.79 14.02 -15.41
N LYS A 23 -12.80 14.78 -14.96
CA LYS A 23 -12.74 15.56 -13.72
C LYS A 23 -12.31 14.60 -12.61
N ARG A 24 -11.08 14.76 -12.11
CA ARG A 24 -10.56 13.94 -11.00
C ARG A 24 -11.55 14.03 -9.85
N ASP A 25 -12.15 12.91 -9.49
CA ASP A 25 -13.04 12.80 -8.34
C ASP A 25 -12.32 13.29 -7.07
N ARG A 26 -12.95 14.24 -6.35
CA ARG A 26 -12.42 14.85 -5.13
C ARG A 26 -12.06 13.80 -4.08
N LYS A 27 -12.86 12.74 -3.95
CA LYS A 27 -12.61 11.64 -3.02
C LYS A 27 -11.33 10.87 -3.36
N THR A 28 -11.07 10.69 -4.65
CA THR A 28 -9.83 10.06 -5.14
C THR A 28 -8.62 10.94 -4.87
N ALA A 29 -8.74 12.26 -5.02
CA ALA A 29 -7.67 13.21 -4.68
C ALA A 29 -7.37 13.24 -3.18
N ASP A 30 -8.41 13.24 -2.33
CA ASP A 30 -8.26 13.24 -0.87
C ASP A 30 -7.58 11.96 -0.37
N ARG A 31 -7.94 10.80 -0.95
CA ARG A 31 -7.29 9.52 -0.64
C ARG A 31 -5.80 9.52 -1.01
N ARG A 32 -5.44 10.01 -2.21
CA ARG A 32 -4.03 10.12 -2.62
C ARG A 32 -3.24 11.03 -1.67
N LYS A 33 -3.83 12.15 -1.25
CA LYS A 33 -3.19 13.05 -0.28
C LYS A 33 -3.02 12.39 1.09
N ALA A 34 -3.99 11.58 1.52
CA ALA A 34 -3.88 10.81 2.76
C ALA A 34 -2.77 9.76 2.70
N LEU A 35 -2.69 8.98 1.60
CA LEU A 35 -1.63 7.99 1.38
C LEU A 35 -0.24 8.64 1.28
N ALA A 36 -0.11 9.78 0.61
CA ALA A 36 1.15 10.52 0.55
C ALA A 36 1.60 10.99 1.94
N ARG A 37 0.66 11.43 2.79
CA ARG A 37 0.96 11.77 4.19
C ARG A 37 1.42 10.56 4.99
N LEU A 38 0.74 9.42 4.83
CA LEU A 38 1.15 8.17 5.47
C LEU A 38 2.58 7.78 5.06
N ALA A 39 2.91 7.83 3.76
CA ALA A 39 4.27 7.54 3.29
C ALA A 39 5.31 8.47 3.92
N LEU A 40 5.05 9.78 3.96
CA LEU A 40 5.95 10.76 4.57
C LEU A 40 6.11 10.50 6.07
N TRP A 41 5.02 10.19 6.75
CA TRP A 41 5.03 9.91 8.17
C TRP A 41 5.83 8.65 8.51
N VAL A 42 5.62 7.55 7.76
CA VAL A 42 6.45 6.33 7.88
C VAL A 42 7.91 6.64 7.58
N ALA A 43 8.21 7.43 6.54
CA ALA A 43 9.58 7.80 6.20
C ALA A 43 10.29 8.62 7.30
N ARG A 44 9.54 9.46 8.03
CA ARG A 44 10.09 10.32 9.10
C ARG A 44 10.29 9.60 10.42
N GLU A 45 9.37 8.72 10.77
CA GLU A 45 9.31 8.09 12.10
C GLU A 45 9.72 6.62 12.10
N GLY A 46 9.75 5.98 10.93
CA GLY A 46 10.17 4.60 10.80
C GLY A 46 11.69 4.46 10.77
N ARG A 47 12.14 3.22 10.93
CA ARG A 47 13.55 2.85 10.82
C ARG A 47 13.80 2.20 9.47
N ASP A 48 14.81 2.70 8.79
CA ASP A 48 15.26 2.15 7.52
C ASP A 48 16.05 0.87 7.72
N ARG A 49 15.77 -0.14 6.90
CA ARG A 49 16.51 -1.40 6.88
C ARG A 49 16.55 -2.01 5.49
N VAL A 50 17.58 -2.80 5.23
CA VAL A 50 17.61 -3.72 4.08
C VAL A 50 16.73 -4.91 4.41
N VAL A 51 15.92 -5.34 3.45
CA VAL A 51 15.04 -6.51 3.59
C VAL A 51 15.78 -7.73 3.05
N GLU A 52 15.96 -8.74 3.89
CA GLU A 52 16.51 -10.02 3.47
C GLU A 52 15.48 -10.83 2.68
N GLU A 53 15.94 -11.78 1.85
CA GLU A 53 15.06 -12.55 0.97
C GLU A 53 13.93 -13.28 1.72
N ALA A 54 14.25 -13.86 2.89
CA ALA A 54 13.26 -14.53 3.73
C ALA A 54 12.18 -13.56 4.25
N GLU A 55 12.58 -12.35 4.68
CA GLU A 55 11.64 -11.31 5.13
C GLU A 55 10.82 -10.75 3.95
N ALA A 56 11.43 -10.58 2.78
CA ALA A 56 10.73 -10.16 1.57
C ALA A 56 9.61 -11.13 1.20
N GLN A 57 9.85 -12.44 1.33
CA GLN A 57 8.83 -13.46 1.11
C GLN A 57 7.64 -13.31 2.09
N VAL A 58 7.92 -13.05 3.37
CA VAL A 58 6.90 -12.79 4.40
C VAL A 58 6.12 -11.51 4.14
N MET A 59 6.77 -10.49 3.58
CA MET A 59 6.14 -9.24 3.14
C MET A 59 5.36 -9.40 1.82
N GLY A 60 5.46 -10.55 1.16
CA GLY A 60 4.88 -10.81 -0.15
C GLY A 60 5.59 -10.06 -1.29
N LEU A 61 6.77 -9.52 -1.02
CA LEU A 61 7.63 -8.85 -1.98
C LEU A 61 8.44 -9.88 -2.78
N ARG A 62 8.89 -9.51 -3.97
CA ARG A 62 9.82 -10.31 -4.78
C ARG A 62 11.15 -9.57 -4.89
N THR A 63 12.24 -10.21 -4.50
CA THR A 63 13.61 -9.73 -4.65
C THR A 63 14.18 -10.25 -5.97
N SER A 64 13.77 -9.67 -7.09
CA SER A 64 14.25 -10.07 -8.42
C SER A 64 15.14 -9.01 -9.09
N SER A 65 15.68 -8.07 -8.32
CA SER A 65 16.51 -6.97 -8.82
C SER A 65 17.90 -6.98 -8.20
N ASP A 66 18.90 -6.59 -8.99
CA ASP A 66 20.27 -6.31 -8.53
C ASP A 66 20.33 -5.12 -7.53
N VAL A 67 19.20 -4.43 -7.35
CA VAL A 67 19.03 -3.35 -6.37
C VAL A 67 18.44 -3.91 -5.08
N PRO A 68 19.07 -3.66 -3.91
CA PRO A 68 18.54 -4.09 -2.62
C PRO A 68 17.15 -3.52 -2.35
N LEU A 69 16.23 -4.40 -1.96
CA LEU A 69 14.93 -3.99 -1.45
C LEU A 69 15.10 -3.47 -0.03
N ARG A 70 14.55 -2.28 0.24
CA ARG A 70 14.61 -1.66 1.56
C ARG A 70 13.21 -1.35 2.05
N THR A 71 13.06 -1.27 3.36
CA THR A 71 11.84 -0.80 3.99
C THR A 71 12.16 0.27 5.01
N VAL A 72 11.32 1.31 5.04
CA VAL A 72 11.20 2.14 6.24
C VAL A 72 9.98 1.64 6.99
N ALA A 73 10.19 1.13 8.20
CA ALA A 73 9.15 0.47 8.98
C ALA A 73 8.94 1.19 10.30
N ARG A 74 7.68 1.46 10.65
CA ARG A 74 7.32 1.72 12.05
C ARG A 74 7.27 0.37 12.77
N ALA A 75 7.96 0.31 13.90
CA ALA A 75 8.04 -0.91 14.70
C ALA A 75 6.63 -1.40 15.11
N PRO A 76 6.44 -2.72 15.28
CA PRO A 76 5.21 -3.26 15.81
C PRO A 76 4.78 -2.57 17.10
N GLY A 77 3.52 -2.16 17.16
CA GLY A 77 2.91 -1.58 18.36
C GLY A 77 1.55 -2.20 18.63
N GLN A 78 1.21 -2.36 19.90
CA GLN A 78 -0.14 -2.74 20.27
C GLN A 78 -1.08 -1.56 20.03
N SER A 79 -2.22 -1.86 19.44
CA SER A 79 -3.26 -0.89 19.12
C SER A 79 -4.46 -1.06 20.06
N PRO A 80 -5.37 -0.05 20.15
CA PRO A 80 -6.45 -0.06 21.14
C PRO A 80 -7.41 -1.25 21.06
N ASP A 81 -7.54 -1.89 19.88
CA ASP A 81 -8.34 -3.10 19.69
C ASP A 81 -7.60 -4.39 20.09
N GLY A 82 -6.45 -4.26 20.77
CA GLY A 82 -5.65 -5.36 21.28
C GLY A 82 -4.69 -5.96 20.26
N ARG A 83 -4.81 -5.64 18.97
CA ARG A 83 -3.96 -6.22 17.92
C ARG A 83 -2.58 -5.58 17.88
N THR A 84 -1.59 -6.34 17.43
CA THR A 84 -0.25 -5.79 17.15
C THR A 84 -0.14 -5.46 15.68
N ARG A 85 0.28 -4.23 15.35
CA ARG A 85 0.35 -3.76 13.97
C ARG A 85 1.68 -3.12 13.64
N ALA A 86 2.10 -3.27 12.40
CA ALA A 86 3.22 -2.55 11.80
C ALA A 86 2.85 -2.06 10.41
N VAL A 87 3.47 -0.96 9.99
CA VAL A 87 3.37 -0.44 8.63
C VAL A 87 4.78 -0.16 8.10
N SER A 88 5.02 -0.62 6.88
CA SER A 88 6.27 -0.38 6.18
C SER A 88 6.02 0.24 4.81
N LEU A 89 6.92 1.11 4.40
CA LEU A 89 7.04 1.58 3.03
C LEU A 89 8.19 0.82 2.38
N ALA A 90 7.87 -0.06 1.44
CA ALA A 90 8.87 -0.76 0.63
C ALA A 90 9.35 0.17 -0.49
N TYR A 91 10.65 0.19 -0.71
CA TYR A 91 11.28 1.01 -1.75
C TYR A 91 12.55 0.37 -2.29
N ASN A 92 12.86 0.68 -3.54
CA ASN A 92 14.15 0.34 -4.14
C ASN A 92 15.09 1.54 -4.03
N SER A 93 16.37 1.30 -3.76
CA SER A 93 17.41 2.32 -3.75
C SER A 93 18.70 1.82 -4.38
N ASP A 94 19.11 2.46 -5.46
CA ASP A 94 20.43 2.28 -6.10
C ASP A 94 21.54 3.12 -5.43
N GLY A 95 21.27 3.64 -4.23
CA GLY A 95 22.15 4.57 -3.51
C GLY A 95 22.01 6.04 -3.95
N LYS A 96 21.22 6.33 -5.01
CA LYS A 96 20.99 7.70 -5.51
C LYS A 96 19.51 8.08 -5.60
N VAL A 97 18.63 7.11 -5.85
CA VAL A 97 17.19 7.35 -6.06
C VAL A 97 16.36 6.38 -5.21
N ILE A 98 15.53 6.94 -4.33
CA ILE A 98 14.52 6.20 -3.57
C ILE A 98 13.22 6.16 -4.38
N LYS A 99 12.77 4.96 -4.76
CA LYS A 99 11.47 4.76 -5.41
C LYS A 99 10.56 3.94 -4.50
N PRO A 100 9.54 4.54 -3.86
CA PRO A 100 8.55 3.77 -3.11
C PRO A 100 7.78 2.89 -4.08
N VAL A 101 7.59 1.63 -3.71
CA VAL A 101 6.93 0.62 -4.57
C VAL A 101 5.62 0.14 -3.98
N ALA A 102 5.51 0.09 -2.65
CA ALA A 102 4.33 -0.44 -1.99
C ALA A 102 4.26 -0.06 -0.51
N PHE A 103 3.05 -0.10 0.04
CA PHE A 103 2.87 -0.25 1.48
C PHE A 103 2.76 -1.73 1.83
N VAL A 104 3.32 -2.07 3.00
CA VAL A 104 3.14 -3.37 3.64
C VAL A 104 2.48 -3.11 4.99
N PHE A 105 1.24 -3.54 5.13
CA PHE A 105 0.53 -3.54 6.41
C PHE A 105 0.64 -4.93 7.01
N TRP A 106 1.17 -5.02 8.21
CA TRP A 106 1.27 -6.26 8.95
C TRP A 106 0.47 -6.15 10.23
N ARG A 107 -0.27 -7.21 10.52
CA ARG A 107 -1.14 -7.31 11.68
C ARG A 107 -1.05 -8.69 12.26
N ILE A 108 -0.89 -8.76 13.57
CA ILE A 108 -1.18 -9.94 14.38
C ILE A 108 -2.52 -9.73 15.05
N ASP A 109 -3.44 -10.66 14.79
CA ASP A 109 -4.69 -10.77 15.52
C ASP A 109 -4.35 -11.46 16.86
N VAL A 110 -4.30 -10.67 17.95
CA VAL A 110 -3.96 -11.22 19.26
C VAL A 110 -5.02 -12.21 19.68
N SER A 111 -4.59 -13.45 19.91
CA SER A 111 -5.33 -14.39 20.74
C SER A 111 -4.76 -14.28 22.15
N SER A 112 -5.41 -13.47 22.99
CA SER A 112 -4.96 -13.10 24.33
C SER A 112 -5.04 -14.23 25.36
N SER A 113 -5.08 -15.49 24.90
CA SER A 113 -5.24 -16.68 25.74
C SER A 113 -4.66 -17.94 25.12
N LEU A 114 -3.57 -17.83 24.34
CA LEU A 114 -2.98 -19.01 23.71
C LEU A 114 -2.21 -19.86 24.74
N PRO A 115 -2.59 -21.13 24.94
CA PRO A 115 -1.81 -22.08 25.73
C PRO A 115 -0.40 -22.25 25.14
N ALA A 116 0.52 -22.83 25.92
CA ALA A 116 1.81 -23.27 25.39
C ALA A 116 1.60 -24.11 24.12
N GLY A 117 2.22 -23.70 23.01
CA GLY A 117 2.11 -24.34 21.70
C GLY A 117 1.07 -23.75 20.73
N ALA A 118 0.35 -22.70 21.10
CA ALA A 118 -0.62 -22.11 20.19
C ALA A 118 -0.03 -21.04 19.24
N TYR A 119 -0.62 -20.99 18.06
CA TYR A 119 -0.13 -20.22 16.92
C TYR A 119 -0.68 -18.81 16.92
N THR A 120 0.16 -17.83 16.62
CA THR A 120 -0.30 -16.46 16.36
C THR A 120 -0.74 -16.34 14.92
N GLU A 121 -2.00 -15.98 14.68
CA GLU A 121 -2.52 -15.71 13.35
C GLU A 121 -2.45 -14.21 13.04
N GLY A 122 -1.99 -13.90 11.83
CA GLY A 122 -1.84 -12.55 11.35
C GLY A 122 -2.07 -12.45 9.86
N ARG A 123 -2.02 -11.22 9.36
CA ARG A 123 -2.11 -10.94 7.93
C ARG A 123 -1.08 -9.90 7.52
N THR A 124 -0.53 -10.14 6.34
CA THR A 124 0.23 -9.14 5.59
C THR A 124 -0.58 -8.70 4.39
N PHE A 125 -0.83 -7.40 4.26
CA PHE A 125 -1.43 -6.78 3.09
C PHE A 125 -0.36 -5.98 2.34
N LEU A 126 -0.11 -6.36 1.09
CA LEU A 126 0.74 -5.62 0.18
C LEU A 126 -0.15 -4.74 -0.71
N THR A 127 0.11 -3.43 -0.72
CA THR A 127 -0.68 -2.49 -1.54
C THR A 127 0.19 -1.61 -2.41
N GLY A 128 -0.34 -1.25 -3.58
CA GLY A 128 0.21 -0.14 -4.35
C GLY A 128 0.12 1.18 -3.58
N LEU A 129 0.84 2.20 -4.04
CA LEU A 129 0.81 3.55 -3.48
C LEU A 129 -0.52 4.28 -3.71
N ASP A 130 -1.37 3.75 -4.60
CA ASP A 130 -2.75 4.19 -4.79
C ASP A 130 -3.74 3.53 -3.82
N GLY A 131 -3.25 2.61 -2.96
CA GLY A 131 -4.04 1.85 -2.00
C GLY A 131 -4.81 0.69 -2.62
N SER A 132 -4.46 0.26 -3.84
CA SER A 132 -4.96 -0.98 -4.43
C SER A 132 -4.31 -2.21 -3.76
N LEU A 133 -5.11 -3.23 -3.47
CA LEU A 133 -4.61 -4.46 -2.88
C LEU A 133 -3.91 -5.30 -3.95
N ALA A 134 -2.63 -5.60 -3.73
CA ALA A 134 -1.83 -6.43 -4.64
C ALA A 134 -1.76 -7.89 -4.17
N ARG A 135 -1.59 -8.10 -2.86
CA ARG A 135 -1.46 -9.44 -2.28
C ARG A 135 -1.89 -9.45 -0.82
N VAL A 136 -2.42 -10.58 -0.37
CA VAL A 136 -2.62 -10.90 1.04
C VAL A 136 -1.91 -12.20 1.37
N LEU A 137 -1.23 -12.23 2.52
CA LEU A 137 -0.70 -13.44 3.11
C LEU A 137 -1.37 -13.62 4.48
N SER A 138 -1.84 -14.83 4.76
CA SER A 138 -2.05 -15.27 6.14
C SER A 138 -0.71 -15.68 6.70
N VAL A 139 -0.42 -15.21 7.91
CA VAL A 139 0.81 -15.48 8.63
C VAL A 139 0.46 -16.25 9.88
N THR A 140 1.11 -17.40 10.05
CA THR A 140 1.00 -18.20 11.26
C THR A 140 2.40 -18.33 11.87
N GLU A 141 2.56 -17.80 13.07
CA GLU A 141 3.81 -17.87 13.82
C GLU A 141 3.69 -18.93 14.93
N GLN A 142 4.58 -19.92 14.88
CA GLN A 142 4.69 -20.97 15.90
C GLN A 142 5.60 -20.50 17.05
N PRO A 143 5.27 -20.80 18.32
CA PRO A 143 6.09 -20.37 19.43
C PRO A 143 7.51 -20.98 19.39
N PRO A 144 8.52 -20.29 19.95
CA PRO A 144 9.94 -20.61 19.72
C PRO A 144 10.37 -21.99 20.25
N ASP A 145 9.65 -22.49 21.25
CA ASP A 145 9.88 -23.76 21.95
C ASP A 145 9.59 -25.01 21.09
N LEU A 146 8.83 -24.85 19.99
CA LEU A 146 8.54 -25.93 19.04
C LEU A 146 9.39 -25.87 17.76
N GLY A 147 10.44 -25.05 17.76
CA GLY A 147 11.24 -24.70 16.59
C GLY A 147 10.50 -23.64 15.78
N ALA A 148 10.88 -22.37 15.99
CA ALA A 148 10.25 -21.20 15.37
C ALA A 148 10.02 -21.43 13.86
N ARG A 149 8.75 -21.57 13.47
CA ARG A 149 8.33 -21.68 12.08
C ARG A 149 7.37 -20.56 11.77
N HIS A 150 7.71 -19.80 10.74
CA HIS A 150 6.87 -18.79 10.15
C HIS A 150 6.22 -19.37 8.90
N ILE A 151 4.92 -19.60 8.94
CA ILE A 151 4.17 -20.13 7.79
C ILE A 151 3.40 -18.98 7.16
N SER A 152 3.74 -18.67 5.90
CA SER A 152 3.03 -17.67 5.10
C SER A 152 2.24 -18.37 4.00
N VAL A 153 0.91 -18.22 4.03
CA VAL A 153 0.02 -18.81 3.02
C VAL A 153 -0.65 -17.69 2.22
N PRO A 154 -0.54 -17.70 0.88
CA PRO A 154 -1.28 -16.76 0.04
C PRO A 154 -2.79 -16.85 0.27
N VAL A 155 -3.43 -15.69 0.44
CA VAL A 155 -4.89 -15.57 0.49
C VAL A 155 -5.35 -14.85 -0.78
N PRO A 156 -6.47 -15.27 -1.42
CA PRO A 156 -6.98 -14.59 -2.59
C PRO A 156 -7.23 -13.10 -2.31
N ALA A 157 -6.60 -12.22 -3.10
CA ALA A 157 -6.68 -10.78 -2.92
C ALA A 157 -8.04 -10.21 -3.31
N ASP A 158 -8.76 -10.90 -4.20
CA ASP A 158 -10.11 -10.59 -4.67
C ASP A 158 -11.21 -11.09 -3.71
N ALA A 159 -10.86 -11.87 -2.69
CA ALA A 159 -11.82 -12.29 -1.68
C ALA A 159 -12.41 -11.08 -0.92
N PRO A 160 -13.73 -11.01 -0.67
CA PRO A 160 -14.35 -9.91 0.05
C PRO A 160 -13.72 -9.64 1.43
N ALA A 161 -13.31 -10.69 2.14
CA ALA A 161 -12.64 -10.58 3.43
C ALA A 161 -11.24 -9.94 3.35
N SER A 162 -10.54 -10.10 2.23
CA SER A 162 -9.24 -9.47 1.97
C SER A 162 -9.40 -7.96 1.76
N ALA A 163 -10.41 -7.56 0.97
CA ALA A 163 -10.73 -6.16 0.73
C ALA A 163 -11.23 -5.45 2.01
N ALA A 164 -12.08 -6.12 2.81
CA ALA A 164 -12.53 -5.60 4.09
C ALA A 164 -11.37 -5.43 5.08
N GLY A 165 -10.53 -6.45 5.23
CA GLY A 165 -9.35 -6.39 6.09
C GLY A 165 -8.38 -5.28 5.69
N LEU A 166 -8.11 -5.11 4.40
CA LEU A 166 -7.27 -4.00 3.94
C LEU A 166 -7.89 -2.64 4.31
N ARG A 167 -9.21 -2.50 4.15
CA ARG A 167 -9.90 -1.23 4.43
C ARG A 167 -9.73 -0.84 5.90
N GLU A 168 -9.90 -1.79 6.82
CA GLU A 168 -9.68 -1.59 8.25
C GLU A 168 -8.26 -1.10 8.53
N GLU A 169 -7.25 -1.75 7.94
CA GLU A 169 -5.85 -1.38 8.17
C GLU A 169 -5.53 0.00 7.56
N LEU A 170 -6.04 0.32 6.38
CA LEU A 170 -5.89 1.64 5.80
C LEU A 170 -6.55 2.71 6.66
N ASP A 171 -7.79 2.51 7.09
CA ASP A 171 -8.51 3.50 7.91
C ASP A 171 -7.80 3.74 9.25
N TYR A 172 -7.28 2.67 9.88
CA TYR A 172 -6.44 2.77 11.07
C TYR A 172 -5.20 3.63 10.81
N TRP A 173 -4.36 3.28 9.83
CA TRP A 173 -3.09 3.97 9.62
C TRP A 173 -3.25 5.40 9.08
N LEU A 174 -4.26 5.64 8.25
CA LEU A 174 -4.59 6.99 7.76
C LEU A 174 -5.15 7.89 8.87
N SER A 175 -5.72 7.33 9.93
CA SER A 175 -6.11 8.10 11.12
C SER A 175 -4.91 8.43 12.01
N ALA A 176 -3.97 7.48 12.16
CA ALA A 176 -2.76 7.64 12.96
C ALA A 176 -1.75 8.62 12.35
N SER A 177 -1.78 8.81 11.03
CA SER A 177 -0.85 9.69 10.30
C SER A 177 -1.40 11.11 10.03
N ARG A 178 -2.41 11.56 10.79
CA ARG A 178 -3.07 12.86 10.56
C ARG A 178 -2.31 14.03 11.16
#